data_AF-A0A5M5DCV8-F1
#
_entry.id   AF-A0A5M5DCV8-F1
#
_cell.length_a   1.000
_cell.length_b   1.000
_cell.length_c   1.000
_cell.angle_alpha   90.00
_cell.angle_beta   90.00
_cell.angle_gamma   90.00
#
_symmetry.space_group_name_H-M   'P 1'
#
loop_
_entity.id
_entity.type
_entity.pdbx_description
1 polymer ?
#
loop_
_entity_poly.entity_id
_entity_poly.type
_entity_poly.pdbx_seq_one_letter_code
_entity_poly.pdbx_strand_id
1 'polypeptide(L)'
;MKLDKSFLTLFVGLAMAACSNDEEMATGGQDLLPIDGREAYMSVVVDMPKSTGTRAPGENHGTADEQNVNEVLLALFDASDVCLETKTLASAEYILNAGGNPAAGTGNAFKVPSTTAKVLAVVNPSDKFKAACVASASWSVINGAVEQALEEVIGAAKNNFMMINAGDNANPANGALVTANVKVVDGTLIADATAAIAAAEADRSLIHVDRVVAKVSLGINPGGVTVPAGVTCTFGNWALNVTNKSMFPYAEIVMPAGGSAGADYRIDPNYELAGFNVSQFNYLTVAADGTLPADFSAMTESKYCLENTMAADAQTQAQTTAAVASAVYTPNSFTVGKSWFRLLGVTYQTLADLQTVYNIAKDATTAGTANAAQTQLITLCDQFYARMSAAAIKQSKTVGADFAAITLAELDAIANGGEYSKPDANAGETVGVEYFQKGVCYYNILIRHDDAITATMALGKYGVVRNNWYTLTINSVKQPGTPWIPDTTDPTDPEKTGENDDDAEAYLSVSITINPWTTWSQGVDL
;
A
#
# COMPACT_ATOMS: atom_id res chain seq x y z
N MET A 1 49.48 -43.82 -21.08
CA MET A 1 49.80 -42.73 -22.03
C MET A 1 48.53 -41.91 -22.19
N LYS A 2 48.56 -40.68 -21.63
CA LYS A 2 47.81 -39.43 -21.96
C LYS A 2 46.27 -39.47 -22.08
N LEU A 3 45.50 -38.50 -21.60
CA LEU A 3 45.66 -37.37 -20.66
C LEU A 3 44.23 -36.78 -20.52
N ASP A 4 43.74 -36.57 -19.31
CA ASP A 4 42.50 -35.82 -19.04
C ASP A 4 42.65 -34.33 -19.35
N LYS A 5 41.58 -33.69 -19.82
CA LYS A 5 41.43 -32.23 -19.85
C LYS A 5 40.00 -31.81 -19.52
N SER A 6 39.82 -31.42 -18.26
CA SER A 6 38.72 -30.61 -17.77
C SER A 6 38.89 -29.16 -18.26
N PHE A 7 37.82 -28.56 -18.80
CA PHE A 7 37.77 -27.15 -19.16
C PHE A 7 37.27 -26.33 -17.96
N LEU A 8 38.16 -25.50 -17.42
CA LEU A 8 37.91 -24.43 -16.46
C LEU A 8 38.05 -23.12 -17.24
N THR A 9 36.97 -22.34 -17.39
CA THR A 9 37.03 -21.01 -18.02
C THR A 9 36.86 -19.91 -16.98
N LEU A 10 37.93 -19.13 -16.89
CA LEU A 10 38.29 -18.02 -16.04
C LEU A 10 37.39 -16.79 -16.25
N PHE A 11 36.77 -16.28 -15.19
CA PHE A 11 36.22 -14.91 -15.14
C PHE A 11 37.40 -13.95 -14.87
N VAL A 12 37.66 -13.04 -15.80
CA VAL A 12 38.64 -11.95 -15.64
C VAL A 12 37.88 -10.74 -15.09
N GLY A 13 38.13 -10.41 -13.82
CA GLY A 13 37.74 -9.12 -13.25
C GLY A 13 38.69 -8.04 -13.73
N LEU A 14 38.17 -7.05 -14.46
CA LEU A 14 38.88 -5.79 -14.70
C LEU A 14 38.76 -4.92 -13.44
N ALA A 15 39.80 -4.95 -12.61
CA ALA A 15 40.08 -3.87 -11.66
C ALA A 15 40.81 -2.76 -12.42
N MET A 16 40.16 -1.61 -12.64
CA MET A 16 40.83 -0.38 -13.02
C MET A 16 41.37 0.27 -11.74
N ALA A 17 42.67 0.14 -11.52
CA ALA A 17 43.41 0.94 -10.57
C ALA A 17 43.67 2.33 -11.19
N ALA A 18 43.19 3.37 -10.53
CA ALA A 18 43.71 4.73 -10.68
C ALA A 18 44.08 5.23 -9.28
N CYS A 19 45.38 5.25 -8.99
CA CYS A 19 45.95 5.90 -7.82
C CYS A 19 46.71 7.15 -8.26
N SER A 20 46.33 8.30 -7.70
CA SER A 20 47.16 9.38 -7.15
C SER A 20 46.31 10.66 -7.18
N ASN A 21 45.98 11.32 -6.06
CA ASN A 21 46.80 11.59 -4.90
C ASN A 21 46.11 11.25 -3.57
N ASP A 22 46.93 10.76 -2.64
CA ASP A 22 46.66 10.75 -1.22
C ASP A 22 46.54 12.20 -0.72
N GLU A 23 45.37 12.58 -0.21
CA GLU A 23 45.27 13.53 0.89
C GLU A 23 44.54 12.86 2.04
N GLU A 24 45.19 12.95 3.19
CA GLU A 24 44.91 12.27 4.45
C GLU A 24 43.50 12.63 4.95
N MET A 25 42.60 11.65 5.03
CA MET A 25 41.29 11.84 5.67
C MET A 25 41.47 11.96 7.18
N ALA A 26 41.41 13.20 7.69
CA ALA A 26 41.25 13.46 9.11
C ALA A 26 39.81 13.21 9.54
N THR A 27 39.64 12.25 10.45
CA THR A 27 38.41 12.00 11.20
C THR A 27 38.05 13.20 12.10
N GLY A 28 36.84 13.74 11.92
CA GLY A 28 36.08 14.44 12.97
C GLY A 28 36.01 15.97 12.88
N GLY A 29 34.78 16.50 13.00
CA GLY A 29 34.52 17.89 13.38
C GLY A 29 34.07 18.81 12.25
N GLN A 30 33.04 19.59 12.56
CA GLN A 30 32.41 20.64 11.74
C GLN A 30 33.43 21.51 10.97
N ASP A 31 33.02 21.93 9.76
CA ASP A 31 33.68 22.89 8.85
C ASP A 31 34.55 22.27 7.74
N LEU A 32 33.96 21.36 6.95
CA LEU A 32 34.50 21.00 5.63
C LEU A 32 34.26 22.18 4.67
N LEU A 33 35.34 22.77 4.16
CA LEU A 33 35.30 23.81 3.14
C LEU A 33 34.59 23.29 1.87
N PRO A 34 33.80 24.13 1.16
CA PRO A 34 33.24 23.78 -0.14
C PRO A 34 34.32 23.29 -1.12
N ILE A 35 33.97 22.36 -2.01
CA ILE A 35 34.87 21.72 -2.98
C ILE A 35 35.62 22.74 -3.87
N ASP A 36 35.18 24.00 -3.93
CA ASP A 36 35.85 25.10 -4.66
C ASP A 36 36.37 26.27 -3.77
N GLY A 37 36.21 26.18 -2.45
CA GLY A 37 36.67 27.17 -1.47
C GLY A 37 35.84 28.47 -1.34
N ARG A 38 34.72 28.64 -2.05
CA ARG A 38 33.86 29.84 -1.95
C ARG A 38 32.76 29.67 -0.91
N GLU A 39 32.58 30.65 -0.04
CA GLU A 39 31.48 30.65 0.92
C GLU A 39 30.14 30.83 0.21
N ALA A 40 29.17 29.97 0.49
CA ALA A 40 27.84 30.04 -0.07
C ALA A 40 26.78 29.68 0.97
N TYR A 41 25.63 30.33 0.89
CA TYR A 41 24.54 30.18 1.85
C TYR A 41 23.20 29.95 1.14
N MET A 42 22.32 29.19 1.76
CA MET A 42 20.93 29.06 1.35
C MET A 42 20.00 29.00 2.56
N SER A 43 18.71 29.18 2.32
CA SER A 43 17.64 28.97 3.30
C SER A 43 16.47 28.27 2.60
N VAL A 44 15.69 27.48 3.35
CA VAL A 44 14.64 26.62 2.82
C VAL A 44 13.31 26.79 3.54
N VAL A 45 12.23 26.60 2.78
CA VAL A 45 10.88 26.39 3.31
C VAL A 45 10.46 24.98 2.92
N VAL A 46 10.13 24.15 3.91
CA VAL A 46 9.51 22.85 3.71
C VAL A 46 8.00 23.05 3.84
N ASP A 47 7.29 22.89 2.73
CA ASP A 47 5.85 23.14 2.62
C ASP A 47 5.08 21.83 2.51
N MET A 48 4.38 21.46 3.58
CA MET A 48 3.57 20.25 3.63
C MET A 48 2.25 20.46 2.86
N PRO A 49 1.56 19.37 2.47
CA PRO A 49 0.32 19.45 1.71
C PRO A 49 -0.74 20.15 2.55
N LYS A 50 -1.42 21.17 2.05
CA LYS A 50 -2.40 21.98 2.82
C LYS A 50 -3.62 22.34 1.98
N SER A 51 -4.75 22.56 2.64
CA SER A 51 -5.94 23.12 2.00
C SER A 51 -5.88 24.66 2.02
N THR A 52 -6.46 25.31 1.00
CA THR A 52 -6.43 26.79 0.85
C THR A 52 -7.58 27.51 1.58
N GLY A 53 -8.36 26.82 2.42
CA GLY A 53 -9.59 27.34 3.05
C GLY A 53 -9.56 27.39 4.58
N THR A 54 -10.41 28.23 5.18
CA THR A 54 -10.73 28.17 6.62
C THR A 54 -11.75 27.05 6.86
N ARG A 55 -11.42 26.07 7.72
CA ARG A 55 -12.24 24.88 8.09
C ARG A 55 -13.71 24.98 7.70
N ALA A 56 -14.06 24.47 6.52
CA ALA A 56 -15.46 24.21 6.19
C ALA A 56 -15.88 22.85 6.79
N PRO A 57 -17.11 22.69 7.29
CA PRO A 57 -17.62 21.36 7.63
C PRO A 57 -17.57 20.46 6.39
N GLY A 58 -16.75 19.40 6.44
CA GLY A 58 -16.59 18.45 5.33
C GLY A 58 -15.22 18.43 4.65
N GLU A 59 -14.27 19.29 5.04
CA GLU A 59 -12.88 19.20 4.57
C GLU A 59 -12.08 18.17 5.39
N ASN A 60 -11.42 17.24 4.69
CA ASN A 60 -10.65 16.16 5.29
C ASN A 60 -9.19 16.60 5.50
N HIS A 61 -8.77 16.74 6.75
CA HIS A 61 -7.37 16.98 7.13
C HIS A 61 -6.79 15.76 7.86
N GLY A 62 -5.48 15.60 7.73
CA GLY A 62 -4.73 14.61 8.48
C GLY A 62 -4.78 14.86 9.99
N THR A 63 -4.45 13.83 10.76
CA THR A 63 -4.30 13.93 12.22
C THR A 63 -3.00 14.64 12.60
N ALA A 64 -2.86 15.00 13.88
CA ALA A 64 -1.61 15.58 14.39
C ALA A 64 -0.41 14.63 14.23
N ASP A 65 -0.61 13.33 14.46
CA ASP A 65 0.45 12.32 14.29
C ASP A 65 0.87 12.18 12.83
N GLU A 66 -0.08 12.33 11.90
CA GLU A 66 0.17 12.24 10.45
C GLU A 66 1.00 13.40 9.89
N GLN A 67 1.21 14.46 10.67
CA GLN A 67 1.99 15.64 10.30
C GLN A 67 3.16 15.92 11.25
N ASN A 68 3.46 14.99 12.16
CA ASN A 68 4.56 15.12 13.09
C ASN A 68 5.92 15.09 12.36
N VAL A 69 6.84 15.97 12.79
CA VAL A 69 8.18 16.10 12.20
C VAL A 69 9.22 15.77 13.27
N ASN A 70 9.85 14.62 13.13
CA ASN A 70 10.91 14.16 14.03
C ASN A 70 12.30 14.48 13.46
N GLU A 71 12.46 14.43 12.14
CA GLU A 71 13.72 14.70 11.44
C GLU A 71 13.45 15.35 10.08
N VAL A 72 14.33 16.28 9.65
CA VAL A 72 14.36 16.80 8.28
C VAL A 72 15.76 16.64 7.73
N LEU A 73 15.92 15.77 6.74
CA LEU A 73 17.16 15.57 6.00
C LEU A 73 17.12 16.38 4.71
N LEU A 74 18.17 17.16 4.46
CA LEU A 74 18.38 17.89 3.22
C LEU A 74 19.54 17.26 2.45
N ALA A 75 19.35 17.02 1.16
CA ALA A 75 20.40 16.59 0.24
C ALA A 75 20.62 17.66 -0.84
N LEU A 76 21.88 18.06 -1.01
CA LEU A 76 22.31 19.17 -1.85
C LEU A 76 22.99 18.61 -3.08
N PHE A 77 22.53 18.98 -4.27
CA PHE A 77 23.00 18.41 -5.54
C PHE A 77 23.66 19.47 -6.42
N ASP A 78 24.68 19.06 -7.18
CA ASP A 78 25.21 19.88 -8.26
C ASP A 78 24.29 19.87 -9.50
N ALA A 79 24.72 20.56 -10.56
CA ALA A 79 23.97 20.63 -11.82
C ALA A 79 23.89 19.28 -12.58
N SER A 80 24.72 18.30 -12.21
CA SER A 80 24.74 16.94 -12.79
C SER A 80 23.99 15.92 -11.92
N ASP A 81 23.22 16.39 -10.94
CA ASP A 81 22.44 15.58 -10.01
C ASP A 81 23.29 14.63 -9.17
N VAL A 82 24.51 15.04 -8.83
CA VAL A 82 25.37 14.36 -7.85
C VAL A 82 25.23 15.03 -6.49
N CYS A 83 24.95 14.24 -5.46
CA CYS A 83 24.83 14.73 -4.09
C CYS A 83 26.21 15.21 -3.60
N LEU A 84 26.30 16.48 -3.26
CA LEU A 84 27.50 17.11 -2.74
C LEU A 84 27.60 16.92 -1.23
N GLU A 85 26.47 17.08 -0.54
CA GLU A 85 26.39 17.03 0.92
C GLU A 85 24.97 16.67 1.36
N THR A 86 24.87 16.01 2.51
CA THR A 86 23.61 15.77 3.21
C THR A 86 23.66 16.39 4.60
N LYS A 87 22.59 17.06 5.01
CA LYS A 87 22.50 17.77 6.29
C LYS A 87 21.15 17.50 6.97
N THR A 88 21.20 17.00 8.20
CA THR A 88 20.02 17.01 9.08
C THR A 88 19.82 18.43 9.62
N LEU A 89 18.65 19.01 9.37
CA LEU A 89 18.34 20.39 9.72
C LEU A 89 17.90 20.51 11.19
N ALA A 90 18.44 21.52 11.88
CA ALA A 90 17.87 21.99 13.14
C ALA A 90 16.59 22.78 12.89
N SER A 91 15.67 22.84 13.87
CA SER A 91 14.38 23.54 13.74
C SER A 91 14.47 25.03 13.40
N ALA A 92 15.61 25.67 13.64
CA ALA A 92 15.88 27.06 13.26
C ALA A 92 16.35 27.22 11.80
N GLU A 93 16.80 26.16 11.13
CA GLU A 93 17.42 26.22 9.80
C GLU A 93 16.40 26.09 8.65
N TYR A 94 15.13 25.86 8.96
CA TYR A 94 14.04 25.81 7.97
C TYR A 94 12.78 26.48 8.51
N ILE A 95 11.92 26.89 7.58
CA ILE A 95 10.52 27.19 7.87
C ILE A 95 9.72 25.94 7.55
N LEU A 96 8.89 25.50 8.48
CA LEU A 96 7.90 24.45 8.27
C LEU A 96 6.53 25.08 8.07
N ASN A 97 6.00 24.94 6.86
CA ASN A 97 4.64 25.36 6.56
C ASN A 97 3.73 24.13 6.51
N ALA A 98 2.92 23.96 7.55
CA ALA A 98 1.96 22.85 7.68
C ALA A 98 0.50 23.32 7.70
N GLY A 99 0.20 24.47 7.06
CA GLY A 99 -1.13 25.09 7.07
C GLY A 99 -1.40 25.98 8.31
N GLY A 100 -0.39 26.22 9.14
CA GLY A 100 -0.45 27.16 10.25
C GLY A 100 -0.03 28.57 9.92
N ASN A 101 -0.56 29.54 10.66
CA ASN A 101 -0.16 30.94 10.58
C ASN A 101 0.10 31.51 12.00
N PRO A 102 1.35 31.87 12.34
CA PRO A 102 2.54 31.82 11.48
C PRO A 102 3.03 30.38 11.23
N ALA A 103 3.81 30.20 10.16
CA ALA A 103 4.57 28.98 9.95
C ALA A 103 5.59 28.78 11.09
N ALA A 104 5.97 27.53 11.37
CA ALA A 104 6.92 27.22 12.43
C ALA A 104 8.38 27.36 11.94
N GLY A 105 9.29 27.62 12.88
CA GLY A 105 10.72 27.82 12.58
C GLY A 105 11.04 29.22 12.07
N THR A 106 12.34 29.53 11.97
CA THR A 106 12.83 30.84 11.53
C THR A 106 13.40 30.82 10.11
N GLY A 107 13.88 29.66 9.65
CA GLY A 107 14.55 29.52 8.35
C GLY A 107 15.81 30.34 8.25
N ASN A 108 16.67 30.26 9.27
CA ASN A 108 17.99 30.88 9.25
C ASN A 108 18.81 30.28 8.11
N ALA A 109 19.56 31.11 7.38
CA ALA A 109 20.44 30.59 6.35
C ALA A 109 21.58 29.74 6.93
N PHE A 110 22.00 28.73 6.18
CA PHE A 110 23.10 27.83 6.52
C PHE A 110 24.07 27.74 5.35
N LYS A 111 25.33 27.41 5.67
CA LYS A 111 26.42 27.27 4.69
C LYS A 111 26.22 26.01 3.86
N VAL A 112 26.54 26.08 2.57
CA VAL A 112 26.41 24.98 1.60
C VAL A 112 27.57 25.01 0.59
N PRO A 113 27.81 23.92 -0.16
CA PRO A 113 28.72 23.94 -1.29
C PRO A 113 28.29 24.97 -2.34
N SER A 114 29.22 25.78 -2.83
CA SER A 114 28.95 26.85 -3.80
C SER A 114 28.44 26.37 -5.16
N THR A 115 28.69 25.11 -5.50
CA THR A 115 28.25 24.44 -6.73
C THR A 115 26.87 23.78 -6.58
N THR A 116 26.24 23.86 -5.41
CA THR A 116 24.87 23.39 -5.22
C THR A 116 23.92 24.12 -6.17
N ALA A 117 23.23 23.36 -7.00
CA ALA A 117 22.26 23.84 -7.97
C ALA A 117 20.84 23.39 -7.63
N LYS A 118 20.69 22.24 -6.97
CA LYS A 118 19.40 21.64 -6.66
C LYS A 118 19.35 21.07 -5.24
N VAL A 119 18.14 20.88 -4.73
CA VAL A 119 17.88 20.43 -3.36
C VAL A 119 16.72 19.44 -3.27
N LEU A 120 16.89 18.46 -2.39
CA LEU A 120 15.88 17.49 -1.97
C LEU A 120 15.68 17.61 -0.45
N ALA A 121 14.43 17.71 0.00
CA ALA A 121 14.09 17.62 1.41
C ALA A 121 13.33 16.32 1.68
N VAL A 122 13.72 15.63 2.74
CA VAL A 122 13.04 14.43 3.22
C VAL A 122 12.71 14.60 4.69
N VAL A 123 11.42 14.65 4.99
CA VAL A 123 10.90 14.64 6.36
C VAL A 123 10.81 13.20 6.82
N ASN A 124 11.24 12.91 8.05
CA ASN A 124 11.20 11.59 8.67
C ASN A 124 11.76 10.48 7.75
N PRO A 125 12.99 10.61 7.22
CA PRO A 125 13.54 9.65 6.28
C PRO A 125 13.67 8.25 6.91
N SER A 126 13.31 7.21 6.15
CA SER A 126 13.58 5.83 6.56
C SER A 126 15.09 5.56 6.68
N ASP A 127 15.47 4.55 7.44
CA ASP A 127 16.88 4.18 7.60
C ASP A 127 17.52 3.75 6.27
N LYS A 128 16.76 3.04 5.42
CA LYS A 128 17.19 2.68 4.05
C LYS A 128 17.43 3.91 3.19
N PHE A 129 16.57 4.93 3.27
CA PHE A 129 16.78 6.18 2.54
C PHE A 129 18.04 6.92 3.02
N LYS A 130 18.23 7.04 4.34
CA LYS A 130 19.45 7.65 4.92
C LYS A 130 20.73 6.92 4.49
N ALA A 131 20.68 5.59 4.37
CA ALA A 131 21.82 4.79 3.91
C ALA A 131 22.14 5.02 2.42
N ALA A 132 21.12 5.23 1.58
CA ALA A 132 21.30 5.49 0.15
C ALA A 132 21.68 6.96 -0.15
N CYS A 133 21.11 7.89 0.60
CA CYS A 133 21.27 9.34 0.42
C CYS A 133 22.54 9.83 1.13
N VAL A 134 23.67 9.73 0.43
CA VAL A 134 24.99 10.16 0.92
C VAL A 134 25.72 10.99 -0.13
N ALA A 135 26.67 11.81 0.31
CA ALA A 135 27.55 12.56 -0.58
C ALA A 135 28.22 11.63 -1.62
N SER A 136 28.48 12.15 -2.82
CA SER A 136 28.94 11.47 -4.05
C SER A 136 27.93 10.54 -4.74
N ALA A 137 26.81 10.18 -4.12
CA ALA A 137 25.77 9.40 -4.79
C ALA A 137 24.99 10.28 -5.79
N SER A 138 24.67 9.73 -6.96
CA SER A 138 23.79 10.43 -7.92
C SER A 138 22.32 10.30 -7.51
N TRP A 139 21.48 11.25 -7.93
CA TRP A 139 20.04 11.19 -7.72
C TRP A 139 19.42 9.88 -8.22
N SER A 140 19.87 9.38 -9.38
CA SER A 140 19.39 8.09 -9.91
C SER A 140 19.69 6.91 -9.00
N VAL A 141 20.80 6.93 -8.26
CA VAL A 141 21.15 5.89 -7.29
C VAL A 141 20.33 6.05 -6.01
N ILE A 142 20.21 7.29 -5.52
CA ILE A 142 19.43 7.61 -4.31
C ILE A 142 17.94 7.27 -4.51
N ASN A 143 17.41 7.52 -5.71
CA ASN A 143 16.02 7.29 -6.06
C ASN A 143 15.74 5.87 -6.58
N GLY A 144 16.66 4.92 -6.41
CA GLY A 144 16.43 3.53 -6.82
C GLY A 144 15.24 2.88 -6.10
N ALA A 145 14.58 1.92 -6.76
CA ALA A 145 13.52 1.15 -6.14
C ALA A 145 14.04 0.42 -4.89
N VAL A 146 13.24 0.42 -3.83
CA VAL A 146 13.63 -0.19 -2.56
C VAL A 146 12.42 -0.88 -1.92
N GLU A 147 12.63 -2.09 -1.42
CA GLU A 147 11.64 -2.75 -0.57
C GLU A 147 11.54 -2.01 0.77
N GLN A 148 10.33 -1.69 1.18
CA GLN A 148 10.02 -0.94 2.40
C GLN A 148 8.79 -1.57 3.07
N ALA A 149 8.95 -1.98 4.32
CA ALA A 149 7.81 -2.28 5.17
C ALA A 149 7.10 -0.97 5.53
N LEU A 150 5.77 -1.01 5.68
CA LEU A 150 4.98 0.17 5.98
C LEU A 150 5.48 0.92 7.22
N GLU A 151 5.85 0.20 8.28
CA GLU A 151 6.35 0.78 9.53
C GLU A 151 7.70 1.51 9.37
N GLU A 152 8.52 1.16 8.37
CA GLU A 152 9.80 1.84 8.09
C GLU A 152 9.57 3.27 7.58
N VAL A 153 8.40 3.56 7.02
CA VAL A 153 8.05 4.87 6.43
C VAL A 153 6.92 5.61 7.14
N ILE A 154 6.28 5.01 8.15
CA ILE A 154 5.28 5.71 9.00
C ILE A 154 5.57 5.63 10.51
N GLY A 155 6.54 4.81 10.91
CA GLY A 155 6.84 4.46 12.30
C GLY A 155 5.81 3.49 12.90
N ALA A 156 6.24 2.62 13.83
CA ALA A 156 5.35 1.65 14.49
C ALA A 156 4.16 2.31 15.23
N ALA A 157 4.36 3.53 15.75
CA ALA A 157 3.32 4.33 16.39
C ALA A 157 2.49 5.17 15.40
N LYS A 158 2.74 5.07 14.09
CA LYS A 158 2.06 5.82 13.02
C LYS A 158 2.12 7.34 13.22
N ASN A 159 3.30 7.85 13.57
CA ASN A 159 3.59 9.26 13.87
C ASN A 159 4.94 9.73 13.33
N ASN A 160 5.47 9.02 12.33
CA ASN A 160 6.77 9.28 11.70
C ASN A 160 6.68 9.09 10.18
N PHE A 161 5.75 9.80 9.54
CA PHE A 161 5.48 9.68 8.11
C PHE A 161 6.61 10.30 7.29
N MET A 162 7.26 9.46 6.47
CA MET A 162 8.26 9.90 5.51
C MET A 162 7.58 10.77 4.44
N MET A 163 8.14 11.95 4.20
CA MET A 163 7.71 12.85 3.14
C MET A 163 8.91 13.28 2.30
N ILE A 164 8.71 13.49 1.01
CA ILE A 164 9.74 13.85 0.04
C ILE A 164 9.18 14.87 -0.93
N ASN A 165 10.04 15.56 -1.68
CA ASN A 165 9.62 16.51 -2.72
C ASN A 165 8.44 15.97 -3.57
N ALA A 166 7.37 16.76 -3.70
CA ALA A 166 6.11 16.36 -4.34
C ALA A 166 6.22 16.18 -5.87
N GLY A 167 7.12 16.95 -6.49
CA GLY A 167 7.19 17.10 -7.95
C GLY A 167 6.28 18.22 -8.47
N ASP A 168 6.23 18.37 -9.79
CA ASP A 168 5.39 19.37 -10.46
C ASP A 168 4.43 18.69 -11.45
N ASN A 169 3.14 18.64 -11.09
CA ASN A 169 2.10 18.02 -11.92
C ASN A 169 1.95 18.71 -13.29
N ALA A 170 2.31 20.00 -13.41
CA ALA A 170 2.28 20.71 -14.68
C ALA A 170 3.50 20.40 -15.55
N ASN A 171 4.62 19.96 -14.95
CA ASN A 171 5.85 19.62 -15.64
C ASN A 171 6.47 18.33 -15.07
N PRO A 172 5.86 17.15 -15.29
CA PRO A 172 6.35 15.88 -14.74
C PRO A 172 7.83 15.59 -15.03
N ALA A 173 8.32 16.03 -16.19
CA ALA A 173 9.71 15.88 -16.62
C ALA A 173 10.73 16.61 -15.73
N ASN A 174 10.31 17.55 -14.87
CA ASN A 174 11.19 18.22 -13.92
C ASN A 174 11.69 17.28 -12.80
N GLY A 175 10.97 16.18 -12.54
CA GLY A 175 11.32 15.24 -11.46
C GLY A 175 11.20 15.86 -10.07
N ALA A 176 11.95 15.28 -9.11
CA ALA A 176 11.84 15.64 -7.69
C ALA A 176 12.65 16.87 -7.28
N LEU A 177 13.83 17.07 -7.89
CA LEU A 177 14.83 18.00 -7.40
C LEU A 177 14.43 19.45 -7.68
N VAL A 178 14.34 20.26 -6.63
CA VAL A 178 13.98 21.68 -6.74
C VAL A 178 15.23 22.51 -6.92
N THR A 179 15.14 23.64 -7.63
CA THR A 179 16.26 24.59 -7.75
C THR A 179 16.66 25.14 -6.38
N ALA A 180 17.96 25.14 -6.08
CA ALA A 180 18.49 25.71 -4.85
C ALA A 180 18.86 27.18 -5.06
N ASN A 181 18.27 28.08 -4.28
CA ASN A 181 18.54 29.52 -4.31
C ASN A 181 19.82 29.86 -3.52
N VAL A 182 20.96 29.40 -4.02
CA VAL A 182 22.27 29.56 -3.37
C VAL A 182 22.82 30.98 -3.58
N LYS A 183 23.33 31.59 -2.51
CA LYS A 183 23.99 32.91 -2.50
C LYS A 183 25.48 32.72 -2.27
N VAL A 184 26.27 32.81 -3.33
CA VAL A 184 27.72 32.66 -3.29
C VAL A 184 28.37 34.01 -3.00
N VAL A 185 29.28 34.05 -2.03
CA VAL A 185 30.11 35.22 -1.74
C VAL A 185 31.14 35.37 -2.85
N ASP A 186 31.00 36.42 -3.65
CA ASP A 186 31.86 36.70 -4.81
C ASP A 186 32.64 38.03 -4.69
N GLY A 187 32.40 38.78 -3.61
CA GLY A 187 33.01 40.09 -3.36
C GLY A 187 32.47 41.21 -4.25
N THR A 188 31.44 40.93 -5.06
CA THR A 188 30.81 41.87 -6.00
C THR A 188 29.31 42.00 -5.73
N LEU A 189 28.48 41.07 -6.26
CA LEU A 189 27.04 41.04 -6.03
C LEU A 189 26.72 40.69 -4.58
N ILE A 190 27.50 39.79 -3.99
CA ILE A 190 27.41 39.39 -2.59
C ILE A 190 28.78 39.66 -1.94
N ALA A 191 28.84 40.76 -1.18
CA ALA A 191 30.10 41.30 -0.67
C ALA A 191 30.76 40.42 0.41
N ASP A 192 29.95 39.85 1.31
CA ASP A 192 30.41 39.06 2.45
C ASP A 192 29.33 38.05 2.89
N ALA A 193 29.67 37.23 3.89
CA ALA A 193 28.78 36.23 4.47
C ALA A 193 27.50 36.83 5.07
N THR A 194 27.56 38.03 5.66
CA THR A 194 26.37 38.70 6.22
C THR A 194 25.38 39.07 5.11
N ALA A 195 25.87 39.59 3.98
CA ALA A 195 25.05 39.85 2.81
C ALA A 195 24.48 38.55 2.21
N ALA A 196 25.27 37.47 2.15
CA ALA A 196 24.82 36.17 1.65
C ALA A 196 23.68 35.58 2.49
N ILE A 197 23.82 35.60 3.82
CA ILE A 197 22.80 35.13 4.78
C ILE A 197 21.50 35.90 4.60
N ALA A 198 21.56 37.24 4.62
CA ALA A 198 20.37 38.08 4.45
C ALA A 198 19.69 37.86 3.10
N ALA A 199 20.47 37.70 2.02
CA ALA A 199 19.94 37.42 0.69
C ALA A 199 19.31 36.02 0.58
N ALA A 200 19.88 35.01 1.24
CA ALA A 200 19.34 33.65 1.26
C ALA A 200 18.01 33.60 2.04
N GLU A 201 17.93 34.30 3.17
CA GLU A 201 16.70 34.41 3.96
C GLU A 201 15.60 35.21 3.25
N ALA A 202 15.96 36.15 2.37
CA ALA A 202 15.00 36.89 1.56
C ALA A 202 14.49 36.12 0.34
N ASP A 203 15.22 35.10 -0.11
CA ASP A 203 14.95 34.32 -1.34
C ASP A 203 15.07 32.81 -1.09
N ARG A 204 14.23 32.31 -0.18
CA ARG A 204 14.26 30.91 0.27
C ARG A 204 13.87 29.95 -0.86
N SER A 205 14.50 28.78 -0.88
CA SER A 205 14.08 27.68 -1.75
C SER A 205 12.80 27.05 -1.18
N LEU A 206 11.69 27.15 -1.90
CA LEU A 206 10.41 26.56 -1.51
C LEU A 206 10.33 25.11 -1.98
N ILE A 207 10.17 24.18 -1.04
CA ILE A 207 10.15 22.74 -1.30
C ILE A 207 8.81 22.18 -0.82
N HIS A 208 7.93 21.88 -1.76
CA HIS A 208 6.69 21.15 -1.47
C HIS A 208 7.01 19.68 -1.24
N VAL A 209 6.50 19.10 -0.14
CA VAL A 209 6.71 17.69 0.19
C VAL A 209 5.39 16.95 0.28
N ASP A 210 5.38 15.70 -0.16
CA ASP A 210 4.26 14.77 -0.08
C ASP A 210 4.65 13.54 0.73
N ARG A 211 3.70 13.00 1.49
CA ARG A 211 3.84 11.70 2.15
C ARG A 211 4.04 10.62 1.10
N VAL A 212 4.92 9.66 1.36
CA VAL A 212 5.21 8.57 0.41
C VAL A 212 4.18 7.42 0.46
N VAL A 213 3.19 7.51 1.33
CA VAL A 213 2.13 6.51 1.53
C VAL A 213 0.76 7.09 1.21
N ALA A 214 -0.19 6.21 0.88
CA ALA A 214 -1.61 6.55 0.74
C ALA A 214 -2.36 6.29 2.05
N LYS A 215 -3.47 7.00 2.26
CA LYS A 215 -4.40 6.79 3.38
C LYS A 215 -5.74 6.26 2.87
N VAL A 216 -6.30 5.25 3.54
CA VAL A 216 -7.58 4.64 3.18
C VAL A 216 -8.49 4.59 4.41
N SER A 217 -9.73 5.03 4.25
CA SER A 217 -10.79 4.87 5.25
C SER A 217 -11.94 4.07 4.65
N LEU A 218 -12.53 3.18 5.43
CA LEU A 218 -13.69 2.40 5.03
C LEU A 218 -14.82 2.66 6.02
N GLY A 219 -16.00 3.00 5.49
CA GLY A 219 -17.20 3.20 6.28
C GLY A 219 -18.45 2.69 5.59
N ILE A 220 -19.56 2.74 6.31
CA ILE A 220 -20.89 2.48 5.76
C ILE A 220 -21.61 3.81 5.53
N ASN A 221 -22.55 3.82 4.58
CA ASN A 221 -23.40 4.98 4.36
C ASN A 221 -24.12 5.38 5.66
N PRO A 222 -24.03 6.65 6.11
CA PRO A 222 -24.69 7.12 7.33
C PRO A 222 -26.22 6.95 7.32
N GLY A 223 -26.83 6.93 6.13
CA GLY A 223 -28.26 6.63 5.93
C GLY A 223 -28.61 5.14 6.06
N GLY A 224 -27.63 4.28 6.33
CA GLY A 224 -27.76 2.83 6.38
C GLY A 224 -27.34 2.15 5.07
N VAL A 225 -27.05 0.85 5.17
CA VAL A 225 -26.70 0.01 4.02
C VAL A 225 -27.95 -0.66 3.46
N THR A 226 -28.21 -0.51 2.16
CA THR A 226 -29.29 -1.23 1.50
C THR A 226 -28.93 -2.70 1.32
N VAL A 227 -29.81 -3.60 1.73
CA VAL A 227 -29.62 -5.06 1.64
C VAL A 227 -30.82 -5.73 0.94
N PRO A 228 -30.68 -6.96 0.41
CA PRO A 228 -31.81 -7.67 -0.19
C PRO A 228 -32.94 -7.90 0.81
N ALA A 229 -34.17 -8.09 0.32
CA ALA A 229 -35.35 -8.22 1.17
C ALA A 229 -35.20 -9.36 2.20
N GLY A 230 -35.41 -9.02 3.48
CA GLY A 230 -35.34 -9.97 4.60
C GLY A 230 -33.94 -10.38 5.05
N VAL A 231 -32.89 -9.93 4.35
CA VAL A 231 -31.49 -10.19 4.72
C VAL A 231 -31.07 -9.25 5.85
N THR A 232 -30.22 -9.74 6.75
CA THR A 232 -29.45 -8.90 7.67
C THR A 232 -27.97 -8.98 7.29
N CYS A 233 -27.29 -7.84 7.17
CA CYS A 233 -25.85 -7.79 6.94
C CYS A 233 -25.22 -6.70 7.81
N THR A 234 -24.30 -7.09 8.69
CA THR A 234 -23.59 -6.15 9.59
C THR A 234 -22.09 -6.25 9.35
N PHE A 235 -21.47 -5.13 8.98
CA PHE A 235 -20.04 -5.06 8.74
C PHE A 235 -19.24 -5.03 10.05
N GLY A 236 -18.05 -5.62 10.03
CA GLY A 236 -17.13 -5.71 11.15
C GLY A 236 -15.78 -5.07 10.85
N ASN A 237 -14.70 -5.80 11.15
CA ASN A 237 -13.34 -5.36 10.88
C ASN A 237 -13.02 -5.39 9.39
N TRP A 238 -11.96 -4.67 9.02
CA TRP A 238 -11.45 -4.61 7.66
C TRP A 238 -9.93 -4.56 7.65
N ALA A 239 -9.33 -4.85 6.50
CA ALA A 239 -7.90 -4.79 6.23
C ALA A 239 -7.64 -4.32 4.80
N LEU A 240 -6.43 -3.86 4.50
CA LEU A 240 -5.95 -3.70 3.13
C LEU A 240 -5.31 -5.02 2.68
N ASN A 241 -5.50 -5.36 1.41
CA ASN A 241 -4.92 -6.53 0.76
C ASN A 241 -4.18 -6.09 -0.51
N VAL A 242 -3.24 -6.90 -0.98
CA VAL A 242 -2.42 -6.63 -2.17
C VAL A 242 -1.66 -5.29 -2.03
N THR A 243 -1.04 -5.06 -0.87
CA THR A 243 -0.27 -3.84 -0.63
C THR A 243 1.16 -3.99 -1.16
N ASN A 244 1.72 -2.94 -1.75
CA ASN A 244 3.06 -2.97 -2.32
C ASN A 244 4.12 -3.24 -1.25
N LYS A 245 5.19 -3.98 -1.60
CA LYS A 245 6.38 -4.16 -0.75
C LYS A 245 7.52 -3.21 -1.11
N SER A 246 7.42 -2.53 -2.24
CA SER A 246 8.49 -1.66 -2.74
C SER A 246 7.95 -0.31 -3.18
N MET A 247 8.84 0.67 -3.22
CA MET A 247 8.54 2.00 -3.72
C MET A 247 9.81 2.63 -4.29
N PHE A 248 9.64 3.62 -5.16
CA PHE A 248 10.67 4.63 -5.38
C PHE A 248 10.54 5.72 -4.31
N PRO A 249 11.64 6.24 -3.74
CA PRO A 249 11.58 7.42 -2.88
C PRO A 249 10.73 8.52 -3.53
N TYR A 250 10.98 8.83 -4.80
CA TYR A 250 10.14 9.62 -5.69
C TYR A 250 9.77 8.81 -6.93
N ALA A 251 8.48 8.56 -7.13
CA ALA A 251 7.95 7.96 -8.35
C ALA A 251 7.61 9.03 -9.39
N GLU A 252 7.91 8.72 -10.66
CA GLU A 252 7.63 9.61 -11.79
C GLU A 252 6.13 9.90 -11.88
N ILE A 253 5.78 11.17 -12.15
CA ILE A 253 4.40 11.60 -12.37
C ILE A 253 3.98 11.23 -13.79
N VAL A 254 2.82 10.59 -13.91
CA VAL A 254 2.13 10.39 -15.18
C VAL A 254 0.73 11.00 -15.09
N MET A 255 0.30 11.67 -16.16
CA MET A 255 -1.00 12.33 -16.23
C MET A 255 -1.92 11.52 -17.14
N PRO A 256 -2.88 10.73 -16.60
CA PRO A 256 -3.78 9.93 -17.42
C PRO A 256 -4.65 10.79 -18.33
N ALA A 257 -4.94 10.29 -19.53
CA ALA A 257 -5.82 10.98 -20.46
C ALA A 257 -7.25 11.07 -19.90
N GLY A 258 -7.78 12.30 -19.80
CA GLY A 258 -9.10 12.55 -19.20
C GLY A 258 -9.09 12.56 -17.66
N GLY A 259 -7.91 12.53 -17.03
CA GLY A 259 -7.77 12.65 -15.59
C GLY A 259 -8.15 14.02 -15.04
N SER A 260 -8.56 14.03 -13.78
CA SER A 260 -8.96 15.19 -13.00
C SER A 260 -7.74 16.03 -12.60
N ALA A 261 -7.93 17.35 -12.48
CA ALA A 261 -6.89 18.21 -11.92
C ALA A 261 -6.62 17.83 -10.45
N GLY A 262 -5.37 17.56 -10.10
CA GLY A 262 -4.97 17.14 -8.75
C GLY A 262 -5.15 15.63 -8.47
N ALA A 263 -5.49 14.84 -9.48
CA ALA A 263 -5.42 13.37 -9.45
C ALA A 263 -4.26 12.91 -10.35
N ASP A 264 -3.04 13.35 -10.03
CA ASP A 264 -1.84 12.81 -10.68
C ASP A 264 -1.67 11.33 -10.36
N TYR A 265 -1.12 10.60 -11.32
CA TYR A 265 -0.79 9.20 -11.17
C TYR A 265 0.73 9.01 -11.15
N ARG A 266 1.21 7.83 -10.77
CA ARG A 266 2.63 7.57 -10.58
C ARG A 266 3.07 6.29 -11.30
N ILE A 267 4.38 6.17 -11.53
CA ILE A 267 5.02 4.94 -12.01
C ILE A 267 5.83 4.35 -10.86
N ASP A 268 5.31 3.29 -10.26
CA ASP A 268 5.97 2.57 -9.17
C ASP A 268 6.88 1.41 -9.68
N PRO A 269 7.56 0.66 -8.81
CA PRO A 269 8.52 -0.37 -9.25
C PRO A 269 7.90 -1.59 -9.96
N ASN A 270 6.60 -1.84 -9.83
CA ASN A 270 5.90 -3.01 -10.36
C ASN A 270 4.73 -2.61 -11.29
N TYR A 271 4.93 -1.50 -11.99
CA TYR A 271 3.93 -0.83 -12.82
C TYR A 271 3.46 -1.62 -14.05
N GLU A 272 4.38 -2.28 -14.75
CA GLU A 272 4.10 -2.98 -16.00
C GLU A 272 3.50 -4.36 -15.75
N LEU A 273 2.58 -4.81 -16.62
CA LEU A 273 1.98 -6.15 -16.51
C LEU A 273 3.05 -7.24 -16.61
N ALA A 274 4.01 -7.04 -17.51
CA ALA A 274 5.15 -7.92 -17.66
C ALA A 274 6.10 -7.76 -16.46
N GLY A 275 6.35 -8.88 -15.77
CA GLY A 275 7.18 -8.90 -14.57
C GLY A 275 6.38 -8.93 -13.27
N PHE A 276 5.05 -9.02 -13.33
CA PHE A 276 4.23 -9.35 -12.17
C PHE A 276 4.73 -10.63 -11.49
N ASN A 277 4.83 -10.58 -10.17
CA ASN A 277 4.97 -11.76 -9.33
C ASN A 277 4.30 -11.52 -7.98
N VAL A 278 3.59 -12.51 -7.45
CA VAL A 278 2.99 -12.43 -6.10
C VAL A 278 4.03 -12.10 -5.01
N SER A 279 5.33 -12.32 -5.21
CA SER A 279 6.35 -11.93 -4.24
C SER A 279 6.43 -10.42 -4.00
N GLN A 280 5.97 -9.61 -4.95
CA GLN A 280 6.04 -8.13 -4.94
C GLN A 280 5.02 -7.47 -3.99
N PHE A 281 3.99 -8.21 -3.58
CA PHE A 281 2.89 -7.68 -2.77
C PHE A 281 2.76 -8.44 -1.44
N ASN A 282 2.09 -7.80 -0.47
CA ASN A 282 1.61 -8.45 0.74
C ASN A 282 0.16 -8.88 0.54
N TYR A 283 -0.12 -10.15 0.82
CA TYR A 283 -1.47 -10.72 0.78
C TYR A 283 -1.93 -11.12 2.18
N LEU A 284 -3.21 -10.92 2.46
CA LEU A 284 -3.85 -11.37 3.69
C LEU A 284 -3.97 -12.90 3.68
N THR A 285 -3.39 -13.55 4.69
CA THR A 285 -3.42 -15.02 4.82
C THR A 285 -3.83 -15.44 6.24
N VAL A 286 -4.77 -16.38 6.35
CA VAL A 286 -5.09 -17.01 7.64
C VAL A 286 -3.91 -17.89 8.07
N ALA A 287 -3.48 -17.75 9.32
CA ALA A 287 -2.41 -18.56 9.88
C ALA A 287 -2.82 -20.04 9.99
N ALA A 288 -1.83 -20.94 10.09
CA ALA A 288 -2.08 -22.39 10.12
C ALA A 288 -2.96 -22.85 11.31
N ASP A 289 -2.95 -22.10 12.42
CA ASP A 289 -3.81 -22.32 13.59
C ASP A 289 -5.22 -21.70 13.46
N GLY A 290 -5.51 -21.10 12.29
CA GLY A 290 -6.75 -20.41 12.01
C GLY A 290 -6.79 -18.97 12.48
N THR A 291 -5.70 -18.37 12.97
CA THR A 291 -5.69 -16.96 13.39
C THR A 291 -5.80 -16.02 12.19
N LEU A 292 -6.65 -14.98 12.27
CA LEU A 292 -6.74 -13.94 11.24
C LEU A 292 -5.50 -13.04 11.25
N PRO A 293 -5.11 -12.45 10.10
CA PRO A 293 -4.09 -11.41 10.06
C PRO A 293 -4.37 -10.29 11.06
N ALA A 294 -3.31 -9.81 11.73
CA ALA A 294 -3.40 -8.69 12.68
C ALA A 294 -3.83 -7.37 11.99
N ASP A 295 -3.75 -7.32 10.65
CA ASP A 295 -4.19 -6.24 9.79
C ASP A 295 -5.69 -5.95 9.91
N PHE A 296 -6.52 -6.90 10.34
CA PHE A 296 -7.95 -6.68 10.53
C PHE A 296 -8.22 -5.84 11.78
N SER A 297 -8.76 -4.63 11.58
CA SER A 297 -9.18 -3.75 12.67
C SER A 297 -10.49 -3.02 12.36
N ALA A 298 -11.04 -2.28 13.32
CA ALA A 298 -12.35 -1.66 13.18
C ALA A 298 -12.41 -0.63 12.04
N MET A 299 -13.59 -0.45 11.42
CA MET A 299 -13.83 0.56 10.38
C MET A 299 -13.61 2.01 10.83
N THR A 300 -13.59 2.27 12.15
CA THR A 300 -13.23 3.58 12.69
C THR A 300 -11.75 3.93 12.49
N GLU A 301 -10.91 2.94 12.19
CA GLU A 301 -9.49 3.13 11.97
C GLU A 301 -9.18 3.25 10.48
N SER A 302 -8.49 4.32 10.11
CA SER A 302 -7.89 4.43 8.77
C SER A 302 -6.63 3.57 8.68
N LYS A 303 -6.34 3.11 7.46
CA LYS A 303 -5.16 2.31 7.14
C LYS A 303 -4.26 3.05 6.16
N TYR A 304 -3.01 2.64 6.11
CA TYR A 304 -2.02 3.19 5.20
C TYR A 304 -1.42 2.06 4.38
N CYS A 305 -0.93 2.39 3.20
CA CYS A 305 -0.16 1.49 2.36
C CYS A 305 0.85 2.31 1.55
N LEU A 306 1.91 1.66 1.10
CA LEU A 306 2.73 2.21 0.03
C LEU A 306 1.84 2.45 -1.19
N GLU A 307 2.25 3.38 -2.04
CA GLU A 307 1.59 3.53 -3.34
C GLU A 307 1.70 2.23 -4.15
N ASN A 308 0.68 1.99 -4.97
CA ASN A 308 0.55 0.84 -5.84
C ASN A 308 -0.22 1.28 -7.09
N THR A 309 0.48 1.38 -8.20
CA THR A 309 0.03 1.98 -9.46
C THR A 309 0.39 1.08 -10.62
N MET A 310 -0.39 1.13 -11.70
CA MET A 310 -0.29 0.15 -12.77
C MET A 310 -0.45 0.80 -14.13
N ALA A 311 0.23 0.24 -15.13
CA ALA A 311 -0.10 0.45 -16.53
C ALA A 311 -1.57 0.06 -16.79
N ALA A 312 -2.16 0.58 -17.86
CA ALA A 312 -3.57 0.39 -18.18
C ALA A 312 -4.00 -1.09 -18.21
N ASP A 313 -3.16 -1.95 -18.82
CA ASP A 313 -3.35 -3.40 -18.94
C ASP A 313 -2.92 -4.20 -17.71
N ALA A 314 -2.20 -3.57 -16.78
CA ALA A 314 -1.78 -4.14 -15.50
C ALA A 314 -2.80 -3.95 -14.37
N GLN A 315 -3.96 -3.33 -14.62
CA GLN A 315 -5.05 -3.19 -13.65
C GLN A 315 -5.79 -4.53 -13.46
N THR A 316 -5.13 -5.48 -12.80
CA THR A 316 -5.60 -6.85 -12.59
C THR A 316 -5.65 -7.22 -11.11
N GLN A 317 -6.56 -8.12 -10.77
CA GLN A 317 -7.00 -8.32 -9.39
C GLN A 317 -5.92 -8.86 -8.44
N ALA A 318 -4.85 -9.49 -8.94
CA ALA A 318 -3.75 -9.99 -8.12
C ALA A 318 -2.70 -8.92 -7.77
N GLN A 319 -2.71 -7.75 -8.41
CA GLN A 319 -1.78 -6.64 -8.15
C GLN A 319 -2.46 -5.33 -7.74
N THR A 320 -3.78 -5.24 -7.83
CA THR A 320 -4.54 -4.06 -7.39
C THR A 320 -4.79 -4.05 -5.88
N THR A 321 -4.28 -3.02 -5.19
CA THR A 321 -4.57 -2.80 -3.76
C THR A 321 -6.09 -2.74 -3.53
N ALA A 322 -6.57 -3.53 -2.56
CA ALA A 322 -7.98 -3.65 -2.26
C ALA A 322 -8.28 -3.51 -0.75
N ALA A 323 -9.48 -3.07 -0.42
CA ALA A 323 -10.01 -3.14 0.94
C ALA A 323 -10.84 -4.42 1.11
N VAL A 324 -10.48 -5.24 2.10
CA VAL A 324 -11.22 -6.46 2.46
C VAL A 324 -12.08 -6.18 3.70
N ALA A 325 -13.39 -6.19 3.51
CA ALA A 325 -14.36 -5.92 4.58
C ALA A 325 -15.00 -7.23 5.07
N SER A 326 -14.90 -7.50 6.38
CA SER A 326 -15.66 -8.61 6.99
C SER A 326 -17.10 -8.17 7.28
N ALA A 327 -18.04 -9.11 7.19
CA ALA A 327 -19.42 -8.91 7.62
C ALA A 327 -20.04 -10.20 8.14
N VAL A 328 -21.08 -10.06 8.94
CA VAL A 328 -22.01 -11.14 9.28
C VAL A 328 -23.24 -11.01 8.39
N TYR A 329 -23.37 -11.90 7.42
CA TYR A 329 -24.49 -11.99 6.49
C TYR A 329 -25.46 -13.10 6.91
N THR A 330 -26.73 -12.74 7.05
CA THR A 330 -27.81 -13.65 7.43
C THR A 330 -28.90 -13.63 6.34
N PRO A 331 -29.09 -14.74 5.60
CA PRO A 331 -30.16 -14.86 4.62
C PRO A 331 -31.55 -14.64 5.22
N ASN A 332 -32.53 -14.34 4.37
CA ASN A 332 -33.90 -14.17 4.80
C ASN A 332 -34.41 -15.40 5.58
N SER A 333 -35.13 -15.17 6.68
CA SER A 333 -35.66 -16.19 7.60
C SER A 333 -34.62 -17.00 8.39
N PHE A 334 -33.33 -16.70 8.25
CA PHE A 334 -32.27 -17.37 9.03
C PHE A 334 -32.02 -16.63 10.34
N THR A 335 -31.43 -17.32 11.31
CA THR A 335 -31.09 -16.74 12.62
C THR A 335 -29.73 -16.07 12.57
N VAL A 336 -29.66 -14.78 12.93
CA VAL A 336 -28.41 -14.01 12.94
C VAL A 336 -27.35 -14.69 13.80
N GLY A 337 -26.10 -14.73 13.31
CA GLY A 337 -24.96 -15.30 14.00
C GLY A 337 -24.93 -16.83 14.03
N LYS A 338 -25.88 -17.51 13.36
CA LYS A 338 -25.81 -18.95 13.12
C LYS A 338 -25.09 -19.25 11.81
N SER A 339 -24.34 -20.33 11.83
CA SER A 339 -23.69 -20.89 10.65
C SER A 339 -24.72 -21.36 9.62
N TRP A 340 -24.41 -21.15 8.35
CA TRP A 340 -25.23 -21.61 7.22
C TRP A 340 -24.33 -21.99 6.03
N PHE A 341 -24.90 -22.66 5.03
CA PHE A 341 -24.12 -23.23 3.92
C PHE A 341 -24.72 -22.87 2.56
N ARG A 342 -23.88 -22.85 1.53
CA ARG A 342 -24.31 -22.83 0.13
C ARG A 342 -23.56 -23.89 -0.66
N LEU A 343 -24.25 -24.57 -1.57
CA LEU A 343 -23.65 -25.55 -2.47
C LEU A 343 -24.44 -25.55 -3.78
N LEU A 344 -23.75 -25.42 -4.92
CA LEU A 344 -24.36 -25.45 -6.25
C LEU A 344 -25.58 -24.51 -6.39
N GLY A 345 -25.49 -23.31 -5.80
CA GLY A 345 -26.54 -22.29 -5.81
C GLY A 345 -27.69 -22.52 -4.82
N VAL A 346 -27.70 -23.61 -4.06
CA VAL A 346 -28.72 -23.89 -3.03
C VAL A 346 -28.20 -23.47 -1.66
N THR A 347 -28.99 -22.69 -0.92
CA THR A 347 -28.69 -22.27 0.45
C THR A 347 -29.34 -23.22 1.46
N TYR A 348 -28.55 -23.67 2.45
CA TYR A 348 -28.97 -24.58 3.51
C TYR A 348 -28.86 -23.88 4.86
N GLN A 349 -29.95 -23.91 5.65
CA GLN A 349 -29.99 -23.25 6.96
C GLN A 349 -29.14 -23.97 8.00
N THR A 350 -29.02 -25.29 7.88
CA THR A 350 -28.25 -26.10 8.83
C THR A 350 -27.34 -27.09 8.10
N LEU A 351 -26.29 -27.56 8.78
CA LEU A 351 -25.47 -28.68 8.30
C LEU A 351 -26.31 -29.94 8.07
N ALA A 352 -27.32 -30.19 8.91
CA ALA A 352 -28.19 -31.35 8.81
C ALA A 352 -29.03 -31.36 7.51
N ASP A 353 -29.47 -30.19 7.05
CA ASP A 353 -30.18 -30.07 5.77
C ASP A 353 -29.26 -30.45 4.60
N LEU A 354 -28.00 -30.00 4.63
CA LEU A 354 -26.99 -30.35 3.63
C LEU A 354 -26.59 -31.84 3.71
N GLN A 355 -26.45 -32.39 4.92
CA GLN A 355 -26.18 -33.82 5.13
C GLN A 355 -27.33 -34.70 4.64
N THR A 356 -28.58 -34.24 4.73
CA THR A 356 -29.74 -34.97 4.21
C THR A 356 -29.64 -35.18 2.70
N VAL A 357 -29.33 -34.13 1.93
CA VAL A 357 -29.16 -34.26 0.46
C VAL A 357 -27.92 -35.07 0.09
N TYR A 358 -26.84 -34.96 0.87
CA TYR A 358 -25.64 -35.79 0.72
C TYR A 358 -25.94 -37.28 0.93
N ASN A 359 -26.62 -37.65 2.01
CA ASN A 359 -26.96 -39.03 2.32
C ASN A 359 -27.89 -39.64 1.25
N ILE A 360 -28.87 -38.88 0.77
CA ILE A 360 -29.73 -39.31 -0.36
C ILE A 360 -28.90 -39.62 -1.61
N ALA A 361 -27.90 -38.78 -1.91
CA ALA A 361 -26.99 -39.02 -3.04
C ALA A 361 -26.11 -40.27 -2.82
N LYS A 362 -25.64 -40.51 -1.59
CA LYS A 362 -24.85 -41.71 -1.23
C LYS A 362 -25.67 -42.99 -1.35
N ASP A 363 -26.92 -42.97 -0.92
CA ASP A 363 -27.86 -44.10 -1.07
C ASP A 363 -28.12 -44.40 -2.55
N ALA A 364 -28.34 -43.37 -3.37
CA ALA A 364 -28.50 -43.51 -4.81
C ALA A 364 -27.25 -44.11 -5.48
N THR A 365 -26.05 -43.72 -5.02
CA THR A 365 -24.77 -44.27 -5.51
C THR A 365 -24.65 -45.74 -5.16
N THR A 366 -24.98 -46.12 -3.93
CA THR A 366 -24.96 -47.51 -3.45
C THR A 366 -25.97 -48.37 -4.22
N ALA A 367 -27.13 -47.81 -4.54
CA ALA A 367 -28.15 -48.46 -5.36
C ALA A 367 -27.82 -48.50 -6.86
N GLY A 368 -26.72 -47.89 -7.32
CA GLY A 368 -26.34 -47.81 -8.74
C GLY A 368 -27.25 -46.90 -9.59
N THR A 369 -27.90 -45.93 -8.95
CA THR A 369 -28.91 -45.03 -9.57
C THR A 369 -28.54 -43.55 -9.50
N ALA A 370 -27.36 -43.21 -8.99
CA ALA A 370 -26.92 -41.81 -8.87
C ALA A 370 -26.77 -41.14 -10.25
N ASN A 371 -27.29 -39.92 -10.36
CA ASN A 371 -27.07 -39.06 -11.51
C ASN A 371 -25.81 -38.18 -11.33
N ALA A 372 -25.41 -37.48 -12.40
CA ALA A 372 -24.21 -36.64 -12.40
C ALA A 372 -24.21 -35.55 -11.33
N ALA A 373 -25.37 -34.92 -11.06
CA ALA A 373 -25.50 -33.89 -10.03
C ALA A 373 -25.32 -34.46 -8.62
N GLN A 374 -25.84 -35.67 -8.35
CA GLN A 374 -25.64 -36.38 -7.09
C GLN A 374 -24.17 -36.78 -6.89
N THR A 375 -23.50 -37.27 -7.93
CA THR A 375 -22.06 -37.57 -7.88
C THR A 375 -21.25 -36.31 -7.60
N GLN A 376 -21.55 -35.21 -8.29
CA GLN A 376 -20.88 -33.92 -8.05
C GLN A 376 -21.10 -33.41 -6.63
N LEU A 377 -22.32 -33.50 -6.10
CA LEU A 377 -22.65 -33.10 -4.73
C LEU A 377 -21.81 -33.89 -3.71
N ILE A 378 -21.69 -35.22 -3.88
CA ILE A 378 -20.85 -36.06 -3.01
C ILE A 378 -19.40 -35.58 -3.07
N THR A 379 -18.84 -35.41 -4.27
CA THR A 379 -17.45 -34.97 -4.45
C THR A 379 -17.18 -33.65 -3.73
N LEU A 380 -18.04 -32.64 -3.91
CA LEU A 380 -17.85 -31.32 -3.31
C LEU A 380 -17.96 -31.34 -1.78
N CYS A 381 -18.86 -32.17 -1.22
CA CYS A 381 -18.96 -32.37 0.22
C CYS A 381 -17.75 -33.10 0.79
N ASP A 382 -17.24 -34.13 0.10
CA ASP A 382 -16.07 -34.90 0.52
C ASP A 382 -14.78 -34.06 0.47
N GLN A 383 -14.63 -33.21 -0.55
CA GLN A 383 -13.54 -32.22 -0.65
C GLN A 383 -13.58 -31.21 0.51
N PHE A 384 -14.76 -30.65 0.78
CA PHE A 384 -14.96 -29.76 1.94
C PHE A 384 -14.59 -30.46 3.26
N TYR A 385 -15.07 -31.70 3.45
CA TYR A 385 -14.73 -32.49 4.64
C TYR A 385 -13.21 -32.69 4.79
N ALA A 386 -12.51 -33.06 3.70
CA ALA A 386 -11.07 -33.26 3.74
C ALA A 386 -10.32 -32.00 4.19
N ARG A 387 -10.71 -30.82 3.68
CA ARG A 387 -10.12 -29.52 4.08
C ARG A 387 -10.43 -29.18 5.53
N MET A 388 -11.68 -29.37 5.97
CA MET A 388 -12.08 -29.16 7.37
C MET A 388 -11.34 -30.09 8.34
N SER A 389 -11.15 -31.36 7.97
CA SER A 389 -10.41 -32.34 8.76
C SER A 389 -8.93 -31.98 8.89
N ALA A 390 -8.30 -31.56 7.78
CA ALA A 390 -6.92 -31.07 7.81
C ALA A 390 -6.76 -29.82 8.69
N ALA A 391 -7.71 -28.89 8.62
CA ALA A 391 -7.75 -27.71 9.49
C ALA A 391 -7.92 -28.09 10.97
N ALA A 392 -8.83 -29.02 11.28
CA ALA A 392 -9.03 -29.51 12.63
C ALA A 392 -7.74 -30.08 13.22
N ILE A 393 -7.01 -30.91 12.46
CA ILE A 393 -5.71 -31.47 12.89
C ILE A 393 -4.71 -30.36 13.20
N LYS A 394 -4.54 -29.38 12.29
CA LYS A 394 -3.63 -28.24 12.51
C LYS A 394 -3.99 -27.43 13.75
N GLN A 395 -5.28 -27.37 14.08
CA GLN A 395 -5.81 -26.65 15.25
C GLN A 395 -5.99 -27.53 16.49
N SER A 396 -5.47 -28.76 16.49
CA SER A 396 -5.61 -29.71 17.60
C SER A 396 -7.08 -29.97 18.01
N LYS A 397 -7.97 -30.06 17.02
CA LYS A 397 -9.40 -30.36 17.16
C LYS A 397 -9.73 -31.71 16.51
N THR A 398 -10.87 -32.27 16.90
CA THR A 398 -11.41 -33.50 16.32
C THR A 398 -12.72 -33.19 15.62
N VAL A 399 -12.93 -33.82 14.46
CA VAL A 399 -14.19 -33.81 13.70
C VAL A 399 -14.64 -35.24 13.46
N GLY A 400 -15.93 -35.45 13.16
CA GLY A 400 -16.46 -36.75 12.72
C GLY A 400 -15.68 -37.39 11.56
N ALA A 401 -15.85 -38.70 11.36
CA ALA A 401 -15.01 -39.50 10.46
C ALA A 401 -15.19 -39.22 8.95
N ASP A 402 -16.29 -38.59 8.56
CA ASP A 402 -16.64 -38.21 7.19
C ASP A 402 -17.67 -37.06 7.19
N PHE A 403 -18.06 -36.58 6.00
CA PHE A 403 -19.06 -35.51 5.87
C PHE A 403 -20.43 -35.85 6.51
N ALA A 404 -20.83 -37.11 6.57
CA ALA A 404 -22.09 -37.52 7.19
C ALA A 404 -22.01 -37.52 8.73
N ALA A 405 -20.82 -37.75 9.29
CA ALA A 405 -20.59 -37.87 10.72
C ALA A 405 -20.18 -36.55 11.41
N ILE A 406 -19.63 -35.58 10.67
CA ILE A 406 -19.27 -34.27 11.26
C ILE A 406 -20.50 -33.55 11.82
N THR A 407 -20.32 -32.84 12.92
CA THR A 407 -21.39 -32.04 13.53
C THR A 407 -21.14 -30.54 13.38
N LEU A 408 -22.22 -29.75 13.43
CA LEU A 408 -22.08 -28.30 13.37
C LEU A 408 -21.24 -27.74 14.53
N ALA A 409 -21.32 -28.35 15.72
CA ALA A 409 -20.54 -27.94 16.88
C ALA A 409 -19.03 -28.13 16.66
N GLU A 410 -18.64 -29.21 15.98
CA GLU A 410 -17.24 -29.45 15.61
C GLU A 410 -16.75 -28.45 14.55
N LEU A 411 -17.58 -28.14 13.54
CA LEU A 411 -17.25 -27.12 12.54
C LEU A 411 -17.18 -25.71 13.12
N ASP A 412 -18.09 -25.34 14.01
CA ASP A 412 -18.07 -24.06 14.76
C ASP A 412 -16.89 -24.00 15.74
N ALA A 413 -16.41 -25.18 16.15
CA ALA A 413 -15.15 -25.49 16.81
C ALA A 413 -13.93 -24.80 16.17
N ILE A 414 -13.80 -24.95 14.86
CA ILE A 414 -12.61 -24.60 14.08
C ILE A 414 -12.52 -23.07 13.93
N ALA A 415 -11.38 -22.50 14.29
CA ALA A 415 -11.15 -21.06 14.20
C ALA A 415 -11.11 -20.66 12.73
N ASN A 416 -11.89 -19.64 12.37
CA ASN A 416 -12.10 -19.18 10.98
C ASN A 416 -12.43 -20.33 10.03
N GLY A 417 -13.35 -21.20 10.47
CA GLY A 417 -13.77 -22.41 9.76
C GLY A 417 -14.24 -22.17 8.32
N GLY A 418 -14.79 -20.99 8.03
CA GLY A 418 -15.18 -20.60 6.67
C GLY A 418 -14.02 -20.57 5.68
N GLU A 419 -12.79 -20.27 6.12
CA GLU A 419 -11.60 -20.27 5.27
C GLU A 419 -11.38 -21.63 4.59
N TYR A 420 -11.59 -22.73 5.32
CA TYR A 420 -11.33 -24.08 4.82
C TYR A 420 -12.44 -24.60 3.89
N SER A 421 -13.45 -23.78 3.63
CA SER A 421 -14.39 -24.03 2.53
C SER A 421 -13.86 -23.56 1.18
N LYS A 422 -12.81 -22.73 1.15
CA LYS A 422 -12.08 -22.33 -0.06
C LYS A 422 -11.56 -23.55 -0.82
N PRO A 423 -11.78 -23.64 -2.14
CA PRO A 423 -11.27 -24.77 -2.94
C PRO A 423 -9.74 -24.76 -3.01
N ASP A 424 -9.12 -25.94 -3.01
CA ASP A 424 -7.70 -26.09 -3.27
C ASP A 424 -7.44 -26.10 -4.78
N ALA A 425 -7.06 -24.93 -5.31
CA ALA A 425 -6.74 -24.80 -6.72
C ALA A 425 -5.53 -25.65 -7.14
N ASN A 426 -4.60 -26.00 -6.23
CA ASN A 426 -3.50 -26.93 -6.55
C ASN A 426 -4.00 -28.35 -6.84
N ALA A 427 -5.12 -28.74 -6.21
CA ALA A 427 -5.81 -29.99 -6.47
C ALA A 427 -6.80 -29.89 -7.65
N GLY A 428 -6.86 -28.75 -8.35
CA GLY A 428 -7.80 -28.49 -9.44
C GLY A 428 -9.25 -28.37 -8.99
N GLU A 429 -9.48 -28.05 -7.71
CA GLU A 429 -10.82 -27.91 -7.16
C GLU A 429 -11.45 -26.56 -7.55
N THR A 430 -12.75 -26.58 -7.76
CA THR A 430 -13.57 -25.37 -7.97
C THR A 430 -14.45 -25.12 -6.76
N VAL A 431 -15.07 -23.94 -6.67
CA VAL A 431 -16.00 -23.59 -5.58
C VAL A 431 -17.03 -24.70 -5.37
N GLY A 432 -17.09 -25.21 -4.15
CA GLY A 432 -17.93 -26.32 -3.73
C GLY A 432 -18.88 -25.92 -2.60
N VAL A 433 -18.77 -26.59 -1.45
CA VAL A 433 -19.47 -26.17 -0.24
C VAL A 433 -18.88 -24.85 0.23
N GLU A 434 -19.73 -23.85 0.42
CA GLU A 434 -19.40 -22.58 1.06
C GLU A 434 -19.96 -22.61 2.48
N TYR A 435 -19.08 -22.47 3.48
CA TYR A 435 -19.44 -22.57 4.88
C TYR A 435 -19.34 -21.20 5.55
N PHE A 436 -20.48 -20.54 5.71
CA PHE A 436 -20.58 -19.24 6.36
C PHE A 436 -20.61 -19.42 7.89
N GLN A 437 -19.44 -19.70 8.47
CA GLN A 437 -19.30 -19.90 9.91
C GLN A 437 -19.83 -18.68 10.68
N LYS A 438 -20.88 -18.88 11.48
CA LYS A 438 -21.60 -17.84 12.22
C LYS A 438 -22.07 -16.68 11.33
N GLY A 439 -22.28 -16.95 10.03
CA GLY A 439 -22.65 -15.97 9.02
C GLY A 439 -21.51 -15.08 8.54
N VAL A 440 -20.26 -15.31 8.95
CA VAL A 440 -19.12 -14.49 8.54
C VAL A 440 -18.84 -14.67 7.03
N CYS A 441 -18.62 -13.55 6.35
CA CYS A 441 -18.16 -13.48 4.97
C CYS A 441 -17.26 -12.26 4.76
N TYR A 442 -16.56 -12.21 3.63
CA TYR A 442 -15.63 -11.15 3.25
C TYR A 442 -15.98 -10.59 1.88
N TYR A 443 -15.81 -9.28 1.73
CA TYR A 443 -15.99 -8.56 0.47
C TYR A 443 -14.67 -7.95 0.04
N ASN A 444 -14.30 -8.14 -1.23
CA ASN A 444 -13.17 -7.46 -1.85
C ASN A 444 -13.64 -6.15 -2.49
N ILE A 445 -12.95 -5.04 -2.22
CA ILE A 445 -13.25 -3.72 -2.79
C ILE A 445 -11.98 -3.20 -3.45
N LEU A 446 -11.91 -3.29 -4.78
CA LEU A 446 -10.82 -2.71 -5.56
C LEU A 446 -10.86 -1.18 -5.44
N ILE A 447 -9.71 -0.57 -5.15
CA ILE A 447 -9.63 0.88 -4.93
C ILE A 447 -9.43 1.60 -6.27
N ARG A 448 -10.40 2.44 -6.63
CA ARG A 448 -10.30 3.34 -7.79
C ARG A 448 -9.48 4.59 -7.45
N HIS A 449 -8.82 5.19 -8.43
CA HIS A 449 -7.99 6.39 -8.28
C HIS A 449 -8.57 7.67 -8.89
N ASP A 450 -9.26 7.62 -10.03
CA ASP A 450 -9.89 8.82 -10.57
C ASP A 450 -11.30 8.51 -11.04
N ASP A 451 -12.28 9.07 -10.33
CA ASP A 451 -13.70 8.85 -10.62
C ASP A 451 -14.13 9.44 -11.98
N ALA A 452 -13.36 10.38 -12.55
CA ALA A 452 -13.61 10.88 -13.90
C ALA A 452 -13.24 9.82 -14.97
N ILE A 453 -12.35 8.89 -14.64
CA ILE A 453 -11.87 7.85 -15.56
C ILE A 453 -12.79 6.63 -15.45
N THR A 454 -13.72 6.52 -16.40
CA THR A 454 -14.77 5.49 -16.38
C THR A 454 -14.58 4.41 -17.45
N ALA A 455 -13.79 4.68 -18.50
CA ALA A 455 -13.54 3.75 -19.59
C ALA A 455 -12.92 2.43 -19.08
N THR A 456 -13.24 1.33 -19.75
CA THR A 456 -12.76 -0.01 -19.38
C THR A 456 -11.24 -0.06 -19.45
N MET A 457 -10.60 -0.49 -18.36
CA MET A 457 -9.15 -0.64 -18.22
C MET A 457 -8.35 0.62 -18.61
N ALA A 458 -8.95 1.81 -18.49
CA ALA A 458 -8.23 3.06 -18.75
C ALA A 458 -7.17 3.31 -17.67
N LEU A 459 -6.03 3.85 -18.08
CA LEU A 459 -4.94 4.24 -17.18
C LEU A 459 -5.46 5.17 -16.07
N GLY A 460 -5.03 4.95 -14.82
CA GLY A 460 -5.40 5.79 -13.68
C GLY A 460 -6.79 5.54 -13.13
N LYS A 461 -7.51 4.52 -13.62
CA LYS A 461 -8.81 4.14 -13.07
C LYS A 461 -8.67 3.45 -11.71
N TYR A 462 -7.71 2.54 -11.57
CA TYR A 462 -7.41 1.83 -10.33
C TYR A 462 -6.03 2.22 -9.80
N GLY A 463 -5.83 2.05 -8.50
CA GLY A 463 -4.54 2.28 -7.84
C GLY A 463 -4.61 3.18 -6.61
N VAL A 464 -3.56 3.10 -5.80
CA VAL A 464 -3.37 3.96 -4.62
C VAL A 464 -2.12 4.80 -4.82
N VAL A 465 -2.27 6.13 -4.88
CA VAL A 465 -1.19 7.09 -5.10
C VAL A 465 -0.80 7.73 -3.76
N ARG A 466 0.49 7.98 -3.61
CA ARG A 466 1.08 8.65 -2.43
C ARG A 466 0.35 9.97 -2.11
N ASN A 467 0.20 10.29 -0.82
CA ASN A 467 -0.42 11.53 -0.34
C ASN A 467 -1.91 11.75 -0.75
N ASN A 468 -2.59 10.73 -1.27
CA ASN A 468 -4.05 10.74 -1.43
C ASN A 468 -4.74 10.08 -0.24
N TRP A 469 -5.92 10.59 0.10
CA TRP A 469 -6.85 9.98 1.05
C TRP A 469 -8.09 9.44 0.32
N TYR A 470 -8.15 8.11 0.25
CA TYR A 470 -9.26 7.32 -0.30
C TYR A 470 -10.32 7.06 0.77
N THR A 471 -11.54 7.53 0.53
CA THR A 471 -12.68 7.26 1.42
C THR A 471 -13.67 6.34 0.72
N LEU A 472 -13.79 5.11 1.22
CA LEU A 472 -14.68 4.08 0.71
C LEU A 472 -15.95 4.05 1.57
N THR A 473 -17.11 4.21 0.93
CA THR A 473 -18.42 4.18 1.60
C THR A 473 -19.30 3.08 1.02
N ILE A 474 -19.60 2.07 1.83
CA ILE A 474 -20.48 0.96 1.44
C ILE A 474 -21.94 1.44 1.46
N ASN A 475 -22.60 1.42 0.31
CA ASN A 475 -23.99 1.87 0.13
C ASN A 475 -24.98 0.71 0.10
N SER A 476 -24.62 -0.40 -0.54
CA SER A 476 -25.50 -1.57 -0.63
C SER A 476 -24.75 -2.89 -0.71
N VAL A 477 -25.41 -3.96 -0.26
CA VAL A 477 -25.00 -5.35 -0.44
C VAL A 477 -25.96 -6.00 -1.43
N LYS A 478 -25.43 -6.70 -2.44
CA LYS A 478 -26.25 -7.40 -3.46
C LYS A 478 -26.41 -8.88 -3.14
N GLN A 479 -25.34 -9.52 -2.69
CA GLN A 479 -25.28 -10.95 -2.39
C GLN A 479 -24.23 -11.20 -1.29
N PRO A 480 -24.22 -12.36 -0.61
CA PRO A 480 -23.17 -12.67 0.37
C PRO A 480 -21.78 -12.65 -0.30
N GLY A 481 -20.77 -12.19 0.45
CA GLY A 481 -19.37 -12.31 0.07
C GLY A 481 -18.84 -13.74 0.16
N THR A 482 -17.53 -13.92 0.16
CA THR A 482 -16.90 -15.24 0.29
C THR A 482 -16.76 -15.66 1.75
N PRO A 483 -16.87 -16.96 2.11
CA PRO A 483 -16.57 -17.43 3.46
C PRO A 483 -15.09 -17.35 3.87
N TRP A 484 -14.20 -17.24 2.89
CA TRP A 484 -12.74 -17.10 3.04
C TRP A 484 -12.29 -15.67 2.71
N ILE A 485 -11.09 -15.31 3.16
CA ILE A 485 -10.46 -14.04 2.76
C ILE A 485 -10.28 -14.04 1.23
N PRO A 486 -10.68 -12.98 0.51
CA PRO A 486 -10.52 -12.91 -0.93
C PRO A 486 -9.07 -13.16 -1.35
N ASP A 487 -8.90 -14.11 -2.27
CA ASP A 487 -7.62 -14.47 -2.87
C ASP A 487 -7.80 -14.45 -4.38
N THR A 488 -7.05 -13.56 -5.03
CA THR A 488 -7.07 -13.30 -6.46
C THR A 488 -5.83 -13.85 -7.15
N THR A 489 -4.96 -14.55 -6.41
CA THR A 489 -3.75 -15.19 -6.92
C THR A 489 -4.02 -16.59 -7.44
N ASP A 490 -3.15 -17.09 -8.31
CA ASP A 490 -3.12 -18.50 -8.70
C ASP A 490 -2.02 -19.21 -7.90
N PRO A 491 -2.34 -20.13 -6.97
CA PRO A 491 -1.32 -20.79 -6.18
C PRO A 491 -0.44 -21.74 -7.01
N THR A 492 -0.83 -22.07 -8.25
CA THR A 492 -0.06 -22.92 -9.17
C THR A 492 0.88 -22.13 -10.07
N ASP A 493 0.68 -20.81 -10.19
CA ASP A 493 1.47 -19.93 -11.04
C ASP A 493 1.63 -18.53 -10.41
N PRO A 494 2.78 -18.22 -9.78
CA PRO A 494 3.00 -16.95 -9.10
C PRO A 494 3.13 -15.75 -10.07
N GLU A 495 3.23 -15.99 -11.38
CA GLU A 495 3.32 -14.95 -12.42
C GLU A 495 1.95 -14.66 -13.06
N LYS A 496 0.89 -15.34 -12.61
CA LYS A 496 -0.47 -15.11 -13.11
C LYS A 496 -1.15 -13.96 -12.39
N THR A 497 -1.51 -12.94 -13.16
CA THR A 497 -1.95 -11.62 -12.69
C THR A 497 -3.40 -11.54 -12.21
N GLY A 498 -4.13 -12.66 -12.28
CA GLY A 498 -5.57 -12.72 -12.04
C GLY A 498 -6.38 -12.12 -13.20
N GLU A 499 -7.69 -12.02 -13.00
CA GLU A 499 -8.63 -11.39 -13.95
C GLU A 499 -8.44 -9.86 -13.99
N ASN A 500 -8.96 -9.21 -15.03
CA ASN A 500 -8.98 -7.75 -15.08
C ASN A 500 -9.86 -7.17 -13.94
N ASP A 501 -9.52 -5.97 -13.49
CA ASP A 501 -10.26 -5.30 -12.42
C ASP A 501 -11.72 -4.98 -12.82
N ASP A 502 -11.95 -4.64 -14.09
CA ASP A 502 -13.30 -4.34 -14.59
C ASP A 502 -14.17 -5.60 -14.81
N ASP A 503 -13.57 -6.79 -14.77
CA ASP A 503 -14.28 -8.07 -14.81
C ASP A 503 -14.69 -8.55 -13.40
N ALA A 504 -14.32 -7.79 -12.35
CA ALA A 504 -14.67 -8.11 -10.98
C ALA A 504 -16.19 -8.08 -10.76
N GLU A 505 -16.73 -9.18 -10.24
CA GLU A 505 -18.16 -9.27 -9.93
C GLU A 505 -18.52 -8.28 -8.79
N ALA A 506 -19.56 -7.49 -9.01
CA ALA A 506 -19.97 -6.47 -8.05
C ALA A 506 -20.85 -7.06 -6.93
N TYR A 507 -20.25 -7.43 -5.80
CA TYR A 507 -20.97 -7.88 -4.59
C TYR A 507 -21.56 -6.72 -3.77
N LEU A 508 -20.90 -5.58 -3.81
CA LEU A 508 -21.28 -4.35 -3.11
C LEU A 508 -21.54 -3.21 -4.11
N SER A 509 -22.23 -2.18 -3.64
CA SER A 509 -22.14 -0.83 -4.23
C SER A 509 -21.34 0.03 -3.26
N VAL A 510 -20.21 0.56 -3.72
CA VAL A 510 -19.30 1.39 -2.92
C VAL A 510 -19.09 2.72 -3.63
N SER A 511 -19.19 3.82 -2.89
CA SER A 511 -18.70 5.12 -3.35
C SER A 511 -17.26 5.27 -2.89
N ILE A 512 -16.37 5.60 -3.81
CA ILE A 512 -14.97 5.93 -3.52
C ILE A 512 -14.85 7.43 -3.79
N THR A 513 -14.21 8.16 -2.88
CA THR A 513 -13.85 9.56 -3.10
C THR A 513 -12.41 9.77 -2.72
N ILE A 514 -11.74 10.64 -3.47
CA ILE A 514 -10.31 10.88 -3.33
C ILE A 514 -10.07 12.34 -3.11
N ASN A 515 -9.35 12.63 -2.03
CA ASN A 515 -9.00 13.98 -1.65
C ASN A 515 -7.50 14.06 -1.42
N PRO A 516 -6.87 15.23 -1.67
CA PRO A 516 -5.52 15.48 -1.19
C PRO A 516 -5.46 15.29 0.33
N TRP A 517 -4.41 14.63 0.83
CA TRP A 517 -4.23 14.41 2.27
C TRP A 517 -3.54 15.62 2.91
N THR A 518 -4.35 16.64 3.17
CA THR A 518 -3.86 17.93 3.66
C THR A 518 -3.55 17.94 5.16
N THR A 519 -2.61 18.77 5.60
CA THR A 519 -2.30 19.09 6.99
C THR A 519 -3.17 20.24 7.49
N TRP A 520 -3.24 20.38 8.82
CA TRP A 520 -3.91 21.49 9.48
C TRP A 520 -3.27 21.77 10.85
N SER A 521 -3.05 23.05 11.19
CA SER A 521 -2.73 23.43 12.58
C SER A 521 -3.90 24.17 13.22
N GLN A 522 -4.31 23.76 14.42
CA GLN A 522 -5.04 24.67 15.30
C GLN A 522 -3.99 25.60 15.91
N GLY A 523 -4.20 26.92 15.81
CA GLY A 523 -3.41 27.88 16.56
C GLY A 523 -3.56 27.55 18.04
N VAL A 524 -2.56 26.90 18.62
CA VAL A 524 -2.40 26.76 20.05
C VAL A 524 -1.18 27.60 20.37
N ASP A 525 -1.37 28.62 21.20
CA ASP A 525 -0.29 29.44 21.73
C ASP A 525 0.80 28.53 22.34
N LEU A 526 2.06 28.79 21.99
CA LEU A 526 3.24 28.21 22.62
C LEU A 526 3.39 28.70 24.07
#